data_AF-A0A6I3UWU8-F1
#
_entry.id   AF-A0A6I3UWU8-F1
#
_cell.length_a   1.000
_cell.length_b   1.000
_cell.length_c   1.000
_cell.angle_alpha   90.00
_cell.angle_beta   90.00
_cell.angle_gamma   90.00
#
_symmetry.space_group_name_H-M   'P 1'
#
loop_
_entity.id
_entity.type
_entity.pdbx_description
1 polymer ?
#
loop_
_entity_poly.entity_id
_entity_poly.type
_entity_poly.pdbx_seq_one_letter_code
_entity_poly.pdbx_strand_id
1 'polypeptide(L)' 'MLKVTKTRQLVTEFFAQDGDQQKLVKTTVINTDNKAVSTISETLHDPELYANNRISMRKHE' A
#
# COMPACT_ATOMS: atom_id res chain seq x y z
N MET A 1 15.66 11.66 -32.56
CA MET A 1 15.19 12.48 -31.42
C MET A 1 14.86 11.53 -30.28
N LEU A 2 15.44 11.71 -29.09
CA LEU A 2 15.22 10.81 -27.94
C LEU A 2 13.96 11.23 -27.17
N LYS A 3 13.03 10.30 -26.90
CA LYS A 3 11.86 10.53 -26.05
C LYS A 3 12.00 9.70 -24.78
N VAL A 4 11.98 10.37 -23.62
CA VAL A 4 12.04 9.74 -22.30
C VAL A 4 10.68 9.85 -21.62
N THR A 5 10.16 8.72 -21.13
CA THR A 5 8.95 8.66 -20.31
C THR A 5 9.33 8.15 -18.93
N LYS A 6 8.93 8.86 -17.88
CA LYS A 6 9.25 8.50 -16.50
C LYS A 6 7.96 8.28 -15.71
N THR A 7 7.89 7.16 -15.01
CA THR A 7 6.82 6.83 -14.07
C THR A 7 7.44 6.41 -12.74
N ARG A 8 6.64 6.34 -11.68
CA ARG A 8 7.06 5.86 -10.35
C ARG A 8 5.97 4.97 -9.77
N GLN A 9 6.37 3.92 -9.05
CA GLN A 9 5.48 3.09 -8.26
C GLN A 9 6.01 3.04 -6.82
N LEU A 10 5.12 3.25 -5.85
CA LEU A 10 5.35 3.03 -4.44
C LEU A 10 4.43 1.89 -3.97
N VAL A 11 4.98 0.94 -3.23
CA VAL A 11 4.22 -0.17 -2.63
C VAL A 11 4.46 -0.13 -1.12
N THR A 12 3.36 -0.14 -0.37
CA THR A 12 3.38 -0.23 1.10
C THR A 12 2.62 -1.48 1.50
N GLU A 13 3.24 -2.30 2.33
CA GLU A 13 2.67 -3.52 2.88
C GLU A 13 2.48 -3.37 4.39
N PHE A 14 1.28 -3.74 4.87
CA PHE A 14 0.92 -3.64 6.27
C PHE A 14 0.76 -5.04 6.85
N PHE A 15 1.54 -5.33 7.87
CA PHE A 15 1.50 -6.60 8.60
C PHE A 15 0.92 -6.39 10.00
N ALA A 16 0.05 -7.29 10.42
CA ALA A 16 -0.44 -7.38 11.79
C ALA A 16 0.05 -8.67 12.44
N GLN A 17 0.25 -8.64 13.76
CA GLN A 17 0.53 -9.83 14.54
C GLN A 17 -0.76 -10.65 14.71
N ASP A 18 -0.69 -11.95 14.48
CA ASP A 18 -1.74 -12.95 14.70
C ASP A 18 -1.12 -14.16 15.42
N GLY A 19 -1.29 -14.20 16.74
CA GLY A 19 -0.55 -15.13 17.61
C GLY A 19 0.97 -14.94 17.47
N ASP A 20 1.67 -15.99 17.07
CA ASP A 20 3.14 -15.98 16.87
C ASP A 20 3.55 -15.62 15.43
N GLN A 21 2.60 -15.30 14.55
CA GLN A 21 2.87 -15.02 13.13
C GLN A 21 2.55 -13.57 12.75
N GLN A 22 3.25 -13.07 11.74
CA GLN A 22 2.88 -11.82 11.08
C GLN A 22 2.10 -12.13 9.80
N LYS A 23 0.93 -11.53 9.67
CA LYS A 23 0.06 -11.69 8.51
C LYS A 23 -0.03 -10.39 7.73
N LEU A 24 0.12 -10.46 6.41
CA LEU A 24 -0.14 -9.34 5.52
C LEU A 24 -1.65 -9.04 5.56
N VAL A 25 -2.03 -7.83 5.95
CA VAL A 25 -3.45 -7.45 6.11
C VAL A 25 -3.90 -6.39 5.11
N LYS A 26 -2.99 -5.55 4.62
CA LYS A 26 -3.26 -4.53 3.61
C LYS A 26 -2.04 -4.31 2.71
N THR A 27 -2.30 -4.03 1.44
CA THR A 27 -1.31 -3.46 0.52
C THR A 27 -1.87 -2.19 -0.09
N THR A 28 -1.05 -1.13 -0.13
CA THR A 28 -1.35 0.10 -0.86
C THR A 28 -0.33 0.26 -1.98
N VAL A 29 -0.80 0.52 -3.19
CA VAL A 29 0.04 0.80 -4.35
C VAL A 29 -0.29 2.20 -4.87
N ILE A 30 0.73 3.02 -5.05
CA ILE A 30 0.63 4.35 -5.64
C ILE A 30 1.41 4.36 -6.94
N ASN A 31 0.72 4.58 -8.05
CA ASN A 31 1.31 4.71 -9.37
C ASN A 31 1.25 6.16 -9.82
N THR A 32 2.40 6.77 -10.07
CA THR A 32 2.53 8.13 -10.61
C THR A 32 2.95 8.06 -12.07
N ASP A 33 2.12 8.59 -12.96
CA ASP A 33 2.37 8.59 -14.40
C ASP A 33 3.36 9.68 -14.83
N ASN A 34 3.59 9.77 -16.13
CA ASN A 34 4.52 10.75 -16.72
C ASN A 34 4.01 12.20 -16.72
N LYS A 35 2.77 12.43 -16.31
CA LYS A 35 2.16 13.74 -16.07
C LYS A 35 2.11 14.09 -14.59
N ALA A 36 2.78 13.29 -13.76
CA ALA A 36 2.73 13.37 -12.30
C ALA A 36 1.31 13.18 -11.72
N VAL A 37 0.43 12.48 -12.44
CA VAL A 37 -0.89 12.08 -11.93
C VAL A 37 -0.73 10.78 -11.17
N SER A 38 -1.15 10.77 -9.91
CA SER A 38 -1.11 9.60 -9.04
C SER A 38 -2.45 8.88 -9.01
N THR A 39 -2.40 7.56 -9.11
CA THR A 39 -3.52 6.66 -8.86
C THR A 39 -3.18 5.77 -7.69
N ILE A 40 -4.13 5.60 -6.76
CA ILE A 40 -3.96 4.80 -5.55
C ILE A 40 -4.88 3.59 -5.66
N SER A 41 -4.35 2.40 -5.40
CA SER A 41 -5.12 1.18 -5.24
C SER A 41 -4.79 0.52 -3.91
N GLU A 42 -5.82 0.10 -3.19
CA GLU A 42 -5.69 -0.59 -1.91
C GLU A 42 -6.27 -2.00 -2.02
N THR A 43 -5.64 -2.95 -1.35
CA THR A 43 -6.14 -4.33 -1.21
C THR A 43 -6.10 -4.71 0.25
N LEU A 44 -7.26 -5.06 0.81
CA LEU A 44 -7.38 -5.63 2.15
C LEU A 44 -7.37 -7.16 2.02
N HIS A 45 -6.35 -7.79 2.58
CA HIS A 45 -6.18 -9.25 2.57
C HIS A 45 -6.87 -9.89 3.77
N ASP A 46 -6.89 -9.20 4.90
CA ASP A 46 -7.62 -9.60 6.11
C ASP A 46 -8.32 -8.37 6.72
N PRO A 47 -9.58 -8.12 6.34
CA PRO A 47 -10.32 -6.93 6.76
C PRO A 47 -10.55 -6.86 8.28
N GLU A 48 -10.78 -8.01 8.94
CA GLU A 48 -11.05 -8.05 10.38
C GLU A 48 -9.77 -7.75 11.18
N LEU A 49 -8.66 -8.42 10.83
CA LEU A 49 -7.39 -8.20 11.51
C LEU A 49 -6.85 -6.79 11.26
N TYR A 50 -7.01 -6.26 10.04
CA TYR A 50 -6.71 -4.86 9.73
C TYR A 50 -7.58 -3.91 10.57
N ALA A 51 -8.89 -4.14 10.66
CA ALA A 51 -9.81 -3.26 11.42
C ALA A 51 -9.41 -3.16 12.90
N ASN A 52 -9.02 -4.28 13.52
CA ASN A 52 -8.56 -4.34 14.91
C ASN A 52 -7.25 -3.55 15.15
N ASN A 53 -6.40 -3.41 14.12
CA ASN A 53 -5.11 -2.74 14.19
C ASN A 53 -5.07 -1.37 13.48
N ARG A 54 -6.20 -0.94 12.90
CA ARG A 54 -6.31 0.16 11.92
C ARG A 54 -5.77 1.50 12.43
N ILE A 55 -5.97 1.80 13.72
CA ILE A 55 -5.56 3.07 14.32
C ILE A 55 -4.03 3.21 14.28
N SER A 56 -3.31 2.11 14.54
CA SER A 56 -1.84 2.11 14.48
C SER A 56 -1.34 2.21 13.04
N MET A 57 -1.93 1.41 12.14
CA MET A 57 -1.51 1.33 10.74
C MET A 57 -1.70 2.64 9.98
N ARG A 58 -2.77 3.38 10.25
CA ARG A 58 -3.05 4.69 9.64
C ARG A 58 -1.99 5.76 9.86
N LYS A 59 -1.09 5.59 10.84
CA LYS A 59 0.04 6.51 11.04
C LYS A 59 1.12 6.36 9.95
N HIS A 60 1.07 5.25 9.22
CA HIS A 60 2.01 4.88 8.18
C HIS A 60 1.35 4.80 6.79
N GLU A 61 0.08 5.19 6.70
CA GLU A 61 -0.67 5.41 5.44
C GLU A 61 -0.47 6.85 4.96
#